data_AF-A0A7V9BZL4-F1
#
_entry.id   AF-A0A7V9BZL4-F1
#
_cell.length_a   1.000
_cell.length_b   1.000
_cell.length_c   1.000
_cell.angle_alpha   90.00
_cell.angle_beta   90.00
_cell.angle_gamma   90.00
#
_symmetry.space_group_name_H-M   'P 1'
#
loop_
_entity.id
_entity.type
_entity.pdbx_description
1 polymer ?
#
loop_
_entity_poly.entity_id
_entity_poly.type
_entity_poly.pdbx_seq_one_letter_code
_entity_poly.pdbx_strand_id
1 'polypeptide(L)'
;MVAKARRRAGRRDRAEPARVVAGAWEEALDRLGEAGVTARSSFTPFELASSARARVSDDAAAPLRSLAETYTATRYGQTGPGPDDAVQAWARVDEIGQALRAGAPLRTRVRRRLDPTVLRR
;
A
#
# COMPACT_ATOMS: atom_id res chain seq x y z
N MET A 1 14.72 8.96 -3.66
CA MET A 1 13.36 9.37 -4.10
C MET A 1 13.06 8.99 -5.56
N VAL A 2 13.91 9.33 -6.54
CA VAL A 2 13.65 9.06 -7.98
C VAL A 2 13.49 7.56 -8.31
N ALA A 3 14.31 6.68 -7.73
CA ALA A 3 14.19 5.23 -7.94
C ALA A 3 12.85 4.66 -7.41
N LYS A 4 12.39 5.10 -6.23
CA LYS A 4 11.07 4.72 -5.68
C LYS A 4 9.92 5.24 -6.55
N ALA A 5 10.01 6.50 -7.01
CA ALA A 5 9.02 7.08 -7.90
C ALA A 5 8.95 6.36 -9.25
N ARG A 6 10.09 5.97 -9.83
CA ARG A 6 10.15 5.16 -11.07
C ARG A 6 9.57 3.75 -10.87
N ARG A 7 9.90 3.08 -9.76
CA ARG A 7 9.31 1.78 -9.42
C ARG A 7 7.79 1.89 -9.28
N ARG A 8 7.31 2.94 -8.62
CA ARG A 8 5.88 3.22 -8.46
C ARG A 8 5.18 3.49 -9.80
N ALA A 9 5.77 4.30 -10.68
CA ALA A 9 5.26 4.54 -12.03
C ALA A 9 5.20 3.23 -12.84
N GLY A 10 6.29 2.45 -12.84
CA GLY A 10 6.33 1.15 -13.51
C GLY A 10 5.36 0.11 -12.94
N ARG A 11 4.95 0.21 -11.67
CA ARG A 11 3.89 -0.63 -11.08
C ARG A 11 2.49 -0.21 -11.55
N ARG A 12 2.29 1.07 -11.85
CA ARG A 12 1.00 1.65 -12.27
C ARG A 12 0.75 1.52 -13.78
N ASP A 13 1.82 1.55 -14.59
CA ASP A 13 1.74 1.53 -16.05
C ASP A 13 1.89 0.13 -16.66
N ARG A 14 1.56 -0.93 -15.92
CA ARG A 14 1.61 -2.30 -16.44
C ARG A 14 0.40 -2.57 -17.33
N ALA A 15 0.62 -3.27 -18.44
CA ALA A 15 -0.44 -3.60 -19.39
C ALA A 15 -1.53 -4.52 -18.84
N GLU A 16 -1.21 -5.36 -17.84
CA GLU A 16 -2.12 -6.34 -17.26
C GLU A 16 -2.70 -5.82 -15.93
N PRO A 17 -4.04 -5.64 -15.80
CA PRO A 17 -4.68 -5.12 -14.59
C PRO A 17 -4.31 -5.89 -13.32
N ALA A 18 -4.16 -7.22 -13.41
CA ALA A 18 -3.75 -8.04 -12.28
C ALA A 18 -2.37 -7.65 -11.72
N ARG A 19 -1.41 -7.31 -12.60
CA ARG A 19 -0.08 -6.85 -12.19
C ARG A 19 -0.10 -5.42 -11.64
N VAL A 20 -1.05 -4.60 -12.07
CA VAL A 20 -1.26 -3.25 -11.54
C VAL A 20 -1.82 -3.32 -10.12
N VAL A 21 -2.82 -4.17 -9.88
CA VAL A 21 -3.37 -4.44 -8.54
C VAL A 21 -2.31 -5.04 -7.61
N ALA A 22 -1.52 -6.01 -8.08
CA ALA A 22 -0.41 -6.56 -7.29
C ALA A 22 0.63 -5.48 -6.92
N GLY A 23 0.95 -4.59 -7.87
CA GLY A 23 1.81 -3.45 -7.62
C GLY A 23 1.23 -2.45 -6.60
N ALA A 24 -0.08 -2.23 -6.61
CA ALA A 24 -0.77 -1.42 -5.62
C ALA A 24 -0.67 -2.03 -4.22
N TRP A 25 -0.84 -3.34 -4.09
CA TRP A 25 -0.67 -4.05 -2.82
C TRP A 25 0.76 -3.94 -2.28
N GLU A 26 1.78 -4.20 -3.10
CA GLU A 26 3.19 -4.03 -2.72
C GLU A 26 3.48 -2.62 -2.20
N GLU A 27 2.95 -1.60 -2.88
CA GLU A 27 3.14 -0.22 -2.47
C GLU A 27 2.39 0.13 -1.17
N ALA A 28 1.26 -0.51 -0.87
CA ALA A 28 0.60 -0.39 0.43
C ALA A 28 1.47 -0.98 1.55
N LEU A 29 2.07 -2.16 1.34
CA LEU A 29 3.02 -2.76 2.27
C LEU A 29 4.22 -1.84 2.53
N ASP A 30 4.78 -1.24 1.48
CA ASP A 30 5.89 -0.28 1.59
C ASP A 30 5.49 0.92 2.48
N ARG A 31 4.28 1.48 2.29
CA ARG A 31 3.80 2.61 3.10
C ARG A 31 3.55 2.23 4.56
N LEU A 32 2.99 1.06 4.82
CA LEU A 32 2.79 0.53 6.16
C LEU A 32 4.13 0.32 6.88
N GLY A 33 5.11 -0.27 6.19
CA GLY A 33 6.47 -0.44 6.70
C GLY A 33 7.12 0.90 7.07
N GLU A 34 7.00 1.91 6.21
CA GLU A 34 7.50 3.26 6.52
C GLU A 34 6.73 3.97 7.65
N ALA A 35 5.53 3.51 7.99
CA ALA A 35 4.76 3.95 9.16
C ALA A 35 5.03 3.09 10.41
N GLY A 36 5.94 2.11 10.34
CA GLY A 36 6.29 1.22 11.45
C GLY A 36 5.36 0.01 11.60
N VAL A 37 4.43 -0.21 10.66
CA VAL A 37 3.54 -1.39 10.64
C VAL A 37 4.21 -2.48 9.80
N THR A 38 4.76 -3.49 10.46
CA THR A 38 5.43 -4.60 9.78
C THR A 38 4.43 -5.68 9.38
N ALA A 39 4.35 -5.97 8.09
CA ALA A 39 3.68 -7.16 7.60
C ALA A 39 4.55 -8.39 7.88
N ARG A 40 4.03 -9.34 8.66
CA ARG A 40 4.68 -10.65 8.81
C ARG A 40 4.44 -11.45 7.52
N SER A 41 5.44 -12.19 7.06
CA SER A 41 5.34 -13.01 5.85
C SER A 41 4.23 -14.05 5.90
N SER A 42 3.80 -14.45 7.10
CA SER A 42 2.72 -15.41 7.34
C SER A 42 1.32 -14.81 7.21
N PHE A 43 1.18 -13.48 7.15
CA PHE A 43 -0.15 -12.87 7.11
C PHE A 43 -0.73 -12.91 5.71
N THR A 44 -1.96 -13.40 5.63
CA THR A 44 -2.82 -13.14 4.48
C THR A 44 -3.15 -11.64 4.39
N PRO A 45 -3.55 -11.14 3.20
CA PRO A 45 -3.94 -9.75 3.03
C PRO A 45 -4.98 -9.26 4.05
N PHE A 46 -5.98 -10.09 4.36
CA PHE A 46 -7.03 -9.76 5.33
C PHE A 46 -6.53 -9.79 6.78
N GLU A 47 -5.66 -10.74 7.15
CA GLU A 47 -5.05 -10.75 8.48
C GLU A 47 -4.14 -9.54 8.69
N LEU A 48 -3.41 -9.12 7.66
CA LEU A 48 -2.64 -7.89 7.71
C LEU A 48 -3.57 -6.67 7.89
N ALA A 49 -4.62 -6.54 7.10
CA ALA A 49 -5.57 -5.42 7.21
C ALA A 49 -6.23 -5.37 8.60
N SER A 50 -6.60 -6.53 9.14
CA SER A 50 -7.23 -6.65 10.46
C SER A 50 -6.27 -6.31 11.58
N SER A 51 -5.03 -6.82 11.52
CA SER A 51 -4.00 -6.53 12.53
C SER A 51 -3.50 -5.09 12.47
N ALA A 52 -3.45 -4.49 11.28
CA ALA A 52 -3.03 -3.10 11.09
C ALA A 52 -4.02 -2.11 11.73
N ARG A 53 -5.32 -2.43 11.80
CA ARG A 53 -6.35 -1.56 12.38
C ARG A 53 -6.04 -1.11 13.82
N ALA A 54 -5.35 -1.93 14.61
CA ALA A 54 -4.92 -1.56 15.96
C ALA A 54 -3.76 -0.53 16.00
N ARG A 55 -3.12 -0.25 14.86
CA ARG A 55 -1.91 0.58 14.74
C ARG A 55 -2.06 1.79 13.81
N VAL A 56 -3.15 1.85 13.04
CA VAL A 56 -3.42 2.94 12.09
C VAL A 56 -4.80 3.54 12.40
N SER A 57 -5.06 4.75 11.89
CA SER A 57 -6.39 5.35 12.00
C SER A 57 -7.43 4.55 11.20
N ASP A 58 -8.71 4.70 11.56
CA ASP A 58 -9.81 4.08 10.80
C ASP A 58 -9.81 4.53 9.32
N ASP A 59 -9.44 5.78 9.06
CA ASP A 59 -9.26 6.33 7.70
C ASP A 59 -8.20 5.60 6.86
N ALA A 60 -7.21 4.98 7.50
CA ALA A 60 -6.23 4.12 6.82
C ALA A 60 -6.67 2.65 6.80
N ALA A 61 -7.41 2.20 7.82
CA ALA A 61 -7.82 0.80 7.96
C ALA A 61 -8.89 0.40 6.92
N ALA A 62 -9.88 1.25 6.67
CA ALA A 62 -10.95 0.97 5.70
C ALA A 62 -10.43 0.78 4.26
N PRO A 63 -9.63 1.70 3.68
CA PRO A 63 -9.08 1.51 2.33
C PRO A 63 -8.07 0.35 2.26
N LEU A 64 -7.34 0.07 3.35
CA LEU A 64 -6.46 -1.10 3.40
C LEU A 64 -7.23 -2.41 3.32
N ARG A 65 -8.37 -2.52 4.02
CA ARG A 65 -9.24 -3.70 3.94
C ARG A 65 -9.83 -3.87 2.54
N SER A 66 -10.31 -2.79 1.93
CA SER A 66 -10.84 -2.83 0.56
C SER A 66 -9.77 -3.24 -0.45
N LEU A 67 -8.53 -2.74 -0.31
CA LEU A 67 -7.42 -3.15 -1.16
C LEU A 67 -7.04 -4.62 -0.98
N ALA A 68 -7.06 -5.13 0.27
CA ALA A 68 -6.80 -6.54 0.55
C ALA A 68 -7.83 -7.46 -0.11
N GLU A 69 -9.09 -7.04 -0.17
CA GLU A 69 -10.16 -7.75 -0.88
C GLU A 69 -9.92 -7.78 -2.38
N THR A 70 -9.68 -6.62 -3.02
CA THR A 70 -9.37 -6.55 -4.46
C THR A 70 -8.14 -7.37 -4.83
N TYR A 71 -7.08 -7.32 -4.02
CA TYR A 71 -5.88 -8.12 -4.24
C TYR A 71 -6.15 -9.63 -4.11
N THR A 72 -6.92 -10.04 -3.10
CA THR A 72 -7.29 -11.45 -2.91
C THR A 72 -8.14 -11.96 -4.06
N ALA A 73 -9.15 -11.20 -4.48
CA ALA A 73 -9.98 -11.52 -5.64
C ALA A 73 -9.14 -11.59 -6.93
N THR A 74 -8.20 -10.67 -7.12
CA THR A 74 -7.26 -10.70 -8.26
C THR A 74 -6.37 -11.95 -8.25
N ARG A 75 -5.90 -12.38 -7.07
CA ARG A 75 -4.92 -13.46 -6.95
C ARG A 75 -5.56 -14.85 -7.01
N TYR A 76 -6.77 -14.99 -6.47
CA TYR A 76 -7.42 -16.29 -6.25
C TYR A 76 -8.82 -16.40 -6.87
N GLY A 77 -9.36 -15.32 -7.43
CA GLY A 77 -10.65 -15.33 -8.12
C GLY A 77 -10.57 -16.00 -9.49
N GLN A 78 -11.72 -16.49 -9.97
CA GLN A 78 -11.85 -17.10 -11.29
C GLN A 78 -11.85 -16.05 -12.42
N THR A 79 -12.36 -14.85 -12.12
CA THR A 79 -12.37 -13.70 -13.03
C THR A 79 -11.25 -12.75 -12.63
N GLY A 80 -10.37 -12.42 -13.57
CA GLY A 80 -9.31 -11.43 -13.36
C GLY A 80 -9.86 -10.01 -13.20
N PRO A 81 -9.11 -9.08 -12.57
CA PRO A 81 -9.56 -7.72 -12.36
C PRO A 81 -9.70 -6.95 -13.68
N GLY A 82 -10.67 -6.04 -13.72
CA GLY A 82 -10.84 -5.10 -14.81
C GLY A 82 -9.90 -3.89 -14.69
N PRO A 83 -9.84 -3.04 -15.73
CA PRO A 83 -9.12 -1.76 -15.67
C PRO A 83 -9.57 -0.86 -14.51
N ASP A 84 -10.87 -0.84 -14.21
CA ASP A 84 -11.42 -0.03 -13.11
C ASP A 84 -10.94 -0.52 -11.74
N ASP A 85 -10.84 -1.83 -11.53
CA ASP A 85 -10.28 -2.39 -10.28
C ASP A 85 -8.82 -1.95 -10.06
N ALA A 86 -8.04 -1.89 -11.15
CA ALA A 86 -6.67 -1.41 -11.09
C ALA A 86 -6.58 0.08 -10.73
N VAL A 87 -7.48 0.91 -11.27
CA VAL A 87 -7.58 2.34 -10.93
C VAL A 87 -7.98 2.51 -9.47
N GLN A 88 -9.02 1.79 -9.03
CA GLN A 88 -9.52 1.84 -7.65
C GLN A 88 -8.47 1.36 -6.65
N ALA A 89 -7.72 0.30 -6.98
CA ALA A 89 -6.62 -0.18 -6.13
C ALA A 89 -5.58 0.92 -5.87
N TRP A 90 -5.18 1.69 -6.90
CA TRP A 90 -4.27 2.81 -6.72
C TRP A 90 -4.88 3.99 -5.97
N ALA A 91 -6.18 4.24 -6.11
CA ALA A 91 -6.89 5.24 -5.31
C ALA A 91 -6.83 4.88 -3.81
N ARG A 92 -7.09 3.61 -3.45
CA ARG A 92 -6.96 3.13 -2.05
C ARG A 92 -5.55 3.31 -1.50
N VAL A 93 -4.55 3.03 -2.34
CA VAL A 93 -3.15 3.23 -1.99
C VAL A 93 -2.82 4.69 -1.68
N ASP A 94 -3.44 5.63 -2.40
CA ASP A 94 -3.31 7.07 -2.14
C ASP A 94 -4.08 7.52 -0.90
N GLU A 95 -5.28 6.98 -0.65
CA GLU A 95 -6.05 7.18 0.58
C GLU A 95 -5.27 6.73 1.82
N ILE A 96 -4.73 5.49 1.81
CA ILE A 96 -3.88 4.94 2.88
C ILE A 96 -2.69 5.88 3.13
N GLY A 97 -2.00 6.29 2.06
CA GLY A 97 -0.84 7.17 2.19
C GLY A 97 -1.17 8.57 2.72
N GLN A 98 -2.36 9.10 2.43
CA GLN A 98 -2.82 10.37 3.00
C GLN A 98 -3.17 10.21 4.48
N ALA A 99 -3.94 9.20 4.85
CA ALA A 99 -4.33 8.92 6.23
C ALA A 99 -3.11 8.66 7.14
N LEU A 100 -2.15 7.84 6.69
CA LEU A 100 -0.90 7.59 7.44
C LEU A 100 -0.08 8.88 7.64
N ARG A 101 -0.08 9.81 6.67
CA ARG A 101 0.59 11.12 6.81
C ARG A 101 -0.16 12.05 7.75
N ALA A 102 -1.49 12.03 7.73
CA ALA A 102 -2.34 12.82 8.59
C ALA A 102 -2.16 12.43 10.07
N GLY A 103 -2.11 11.13 10.38
CA GLY A 103 -1.96 10.61 11.74
C GLY A 103 -0.52 10.64 12.31
N ALA A 104 0.51 10.91 11.50
CA ALA A 104 1.89 10.94 11.98
C ALA A 104 2.18 12.19 12.85
N PRO A 105 2.81 12.06 14.05
CA PRO A 105 3.17 13.20 14.87
C PRO A 105 4.15 14.11 14.12
N LEU A 106 3.96 15.43 14.23
CA LEU A 106 4.69 16.49 13.49
C LEU A 106 6.22 16.31 13.46
N ARG A 107 6.80 15.71 14.50
CA ARG A 107 8.23 15.40 14.68
C ARG A 107 8.76 14.31 13.73
N THR A 108 7.95 13.36 13.31
CA THR A 108 8.33 12.33 12.31
C THR A 108 8.24 12.88 10.87
N ARG A 109 7.36 13.87 10.62
CA ARG A 109 7.22 14.52 9.31
C ARG A 109 8.48 15.26 8.87
N VAL A 110 9.19 15.88 9.80
CA VAL A 110 10.45 16.61 9.54
C VAL A 110 11.61 15.64 9.33
N ARG A 111 11.72 14.57 10.14
CA ARG A 111 12.77 13.54 9.96
C ARG A 111 12.71 12.86 8.59
N ARG A 112 11.51 12.57 8.07
CA ARG A 112 11.35 11.91 6.75
C ARG A 112 11.78 12.77 5.56
N ARG A 113 11.92 14.10 5.73
CA ARG A 113 12.51 15.00 4.72
C ARG A 113 14.03 15.07 4.80
N LEU A 114 14.63 14.63 5.91
CA LEU A 114 16.05 14.76 6.23
C LEU A 114 16.77 13.41 6.43
N ASP A 115 16.08 12.28 6.22
CA ASP A 115 16.66 10.94 6.39
C ASP A 115 16.98 10.31 5.01
N PRO A 116 18.23 10.49 4.49
CA PRO A 116 18.67 9.88 3.23
C PRO A 116 18.99 8.38 3.34
N THR A 117 18.69 7.71 4.45
CA THR A 117 19.32 6.42 4.80
C THR A 117 18.57 5.14 4.39
N VAL A 118 17.66 5.20 3.42
CA VAL A 118 17.05 4.01 2.79
C VAL A 118 17.53 3.80 1.36
N LEU A 119 18.85 3.61 1.24
CA LEU A 119 19.54 3.06 0.06
C LEU A 119 20.76 2.24 0.55
N ARG A 120 20.51 1.13 1.26
CA ARG A 120 21.49 0.04 1.44
C ARG A 120 20.85 -1.18 2.11
N ARG A 121 20.30 -2.09 1.31
CA ARG A 121 20.65 -3.52 1.28
C ARG A 121 19.85 -4.23 0.19
#